data_AF-A0A812VK83-F1
#
_entry.id   AF-A0A812VK83-F1
#
_cell.length_a   1.000
_cell.length_b   1.000
_cell.length_c   1.000
_cell.angle_alpha   90.00
_cell.angle_beta   90.00
_cell.angle_gamma   90.00
#
_symmetry.space_group_name_H-M   'P 1'
#
loop_
_entity.id
_entity.type
_entity.pdbx_description
1 polymer ?
#
loop_
_entity_poly.entity_id
_entity_poly.type
_entity_poly.pdbx_seq_one_letter_code
_entity_poly.pdbx_strand_id
1 'polypeptide(L)'
;MFHDGYGRNMIFEAYERSEDPLFALENNKSIDANYYIEHQLQLPLLRIFGPIMGNDDKAQSLLFNGDHTRKVHAPTQEGGALSKFVTKSLRCKGCKAVIKQGMLCEHCAKDKAAEVVVSQMKDFQEKEQEYNRLWTQCQRCQGSLLEPVICSNRDCDIFYRRAKARKDVQLAQEQLSRLKLDW
;
A
#
# COMPACT_ATOMS: atom_id res chain seq x y z
N MET A 1 -25.44 7.61 35.26
CA MET A 1 -26.53 8.00 34.32
C MET A 1 -25.83 8.57 33.11
N PHE A 2 -25.37 7.75 32.13
CA PHE A 2 -26.13 7.29 30.96
C PHE A 2 -26.90 8.47 30.33
N HIS A 3 -26.60 9.00 29.14
CA HIS A 3 -26.15 8.37 27.89
C HIS A 3 -25.24 9.30 27.06
N ASP A 4 -24.05 8.81 26.69
CA ASP A 4 -23.33 9.29 25.51
C ASP A 4 -23.83 8.49 24.30
N GLY A 5 -24.33 9.19 23.30
CA GLY A 5 -24.85 8.56 22.10
C GLY A 5 -25.03 9.59 21.01
N TYR A 6 -23.94 10.04 20.39
CA TYR A 6 -23.88 10.43 18.99
C TYR A 6 -22.40 10.47 18.60
N GLY A 7 -21.99 9.51 17.76
CA GLY A 7 -20.67 9.48 17.16
C GLY A 7 -20.46 10.74 16.33
N ARG A 8 -19.73 11.71 16.90
CA ARG A 8 -19.16 12.81 16.14
C ARG A 8 -18.15 12.20 15.20
N ASN A 9 -18.49 12.13 13.90
CA ASN A 9 -17.48 12.15 12.85
C ASN A 9 -16.62 13.36 13.13
N MET A 10 -15.42 13.13 13.64
CA MET A 10 -14.44 14.17 13.89
C MET A 10 -14.04 14.69 12.51
N ILE A 11 -14.65 15.81 12.08
CA ILE A 11 -14.29 16.51 10.86
C ILE A 11 -12.94 17.15 11.16
N PHE A 12 -11.86 16.45 10.83
CA PHE A 12 -10.54 17.05 10.82
C PHE A 12 -10.45 17.91 9.57
N GLU A 13 -9.97 19.13 9.74
CA GLU A 13 -9.79 20.04 8.62
C GLU A 13 -8.65 19.50 7.72
N ALA A 14 -8.82 19.62 6.40
CA ALA A 14 -7.89 18.98 5.44
C ALA A 14 -6.43 19.44 5.63
N TYR A 15 -6.22 20.66 6.12
CA TYR A 15 -4.88 21.19 6.40
C TYR A 15 -4.19 20.47 7.58
N GLU A 16 -4.93 19.87 8.51
CA GLU A 16 -4.36 19.14 9.65
C GLU A 16 -3.85 17.75 9.27
N ARG A 17 -4.23 17.28 8.07
CA ARG A 17 -3.88 15.97 7.53
C ARG A 17 -2.89 16.05 6.36
N SER A 18 -2.33 17.22 6.08
CA SER A 18 -1.29 17.40 5.07
C SER A 18 0.09 17.09 5.62
N GLU A 19 0.89 16.31 4.89
CA GLU A 19 2.25 15.96 5.27
C GLU A 19 3.19 15.94 4.06
N ASP A 20 4.49 16.15 4.30
CA ASP A 20 5.53 15.96 3.27
C ASP A 20 5.56 14.48 2.83
N PRO A 21 5.59 14.17 1.52
CA PRO A 21 5.51 12.80 1.05
C PRO A 21 6.66 11.90 1.51
N LEU A 22 7.86 12.47 1.72
CA LEU A 22 9.01 11.71 2.21
C LEU A 22 8.83 11.39 3.70
N PHE A 23 8.38 12.37 4.48
CA PHE A 23 8.05 12.16 5.90
C PHE A 23 6.92 11.13 6.09
N ALA A 24 5.87 11.23 5.28
CA ALA A 24 4.76 10.28 5.29
C ALA A 24 5.24 8.86 4.94
N LEU A 25 6.11 8.75 3.92
CA LEU A 25 6.70 7.46 3.56
C LEU A 25 7.57 6.91 4.69
N GLU A 26 8.48 7.70 5.26
CA GLU A 26 9.42 7.27 6.32
C GLU A 26 8.68 6.77 7.56
N ASN A 27 7.62 7.47 7.98
CA ASN A 27 6.82 7.13 9.16
C ASN A 27 5.65 6.18 8.86
N ASN A 28 5.60 5.57 7.66
CA ASN A 28 4.54 4.64 7.26
C ASN A 28 3.12 5.22 7.45
N LYS A 29 2.95 6.53 7.27
CA LYS A 29 1.64 7.19 7.30
C LYS A 29 0.82 6.73 6.10
N SER A 30 -0.40 6.28 6.33
CA SER A 30 -1.27 5.84 5.23
C SER A 30 -1.90 7.02 4.51
N ILE A 31 -2.09 6.86 3.21
CA ILE A 31 -2.86 7.80 2.38
C ILE A 31 -4.36 7.54 2.61
N ASP A 32 -5.13 8.60 2.81
CA ASP A 32 -6.59 8.53 2.86
C ASP A 32 -7.17 8.44 1.44
N ALA A 33 -7.24 7.22 0.90
CA ALA A 33 -7.69 6.99 -0.47
C ALA A 33 -9.12 7.49 -0.72
N ASN A 34 -10.01 7.40 0.29
CA ASN A 34 -11.40 7.84 0.17
C ASN A 34 -11.47 9.36 -0.04
N TYR A 35 -10.65 10.12 0.70
CA TYR A 35 -10.56 11.56 0.50
C TYR A 35 -10.20 11.92 -0.95
N TYR A 36 -9.19 11.26 -1.54
CA TYR A 36 -8.81 11.51 -2.94
C TYR A 36 -9.90 11.09 -3.94
N ILE A 37 -10.56 9.95 -3.71
CA ILE A 37 -11.64 9.48 -4.57
C ILE A 37 -12.80 10.48 -4.57
N GLU A 38 -13.31 10.83 -3.39
CA GLU A 38 -14.51 11.66 -3.22
C GLU A 38 -14.27 13.12 -3.61
N HIS A 39 -13.13 13.69 -3.20
CA HIS A 39 -12.90 15.13 -3.29
C HIS A 39 -12.07 15.56 -4.50
N GLN A 40 -11.30 14.65 -5.12
CA GLN A 40 -10.44 14.98 -6.26
C GLN A 40 -10.84 14.27 -7.55
N LEU A 41 -11.20 13.00 -7.50
CA LEU A 41 -11.45 12.20 -8.71
C LEU A 41 -12.92 12.19 -9.12
N GLN A 42 -13.85 12.16 -8.17
CA GLN A 42 -15.26 11.92 -8.45
C GLN A 42 -15.89 13.01 -9.34
N LEU A 43 -15.81 14.28 -8.94
CA LEU A 43 -16.45 15.38 -9.68
C LEU A 43 -15.94 15.54 -11.13
N PRO A 44 -14.61 15.51 -11.41
CA PRO A 44 -14.12 15.54 -12.79
C PRO A 44 -14.60 14.35 -13.62
N LEU A 45 -14.61 13.15 -13.05
CA LEU A 45 -15.04 11.94 -13.76
C LEU A 45 -16.55 11.96 -14.06
N LEU A 46 -17.37 12.43 -13.12
CA LEU A 46 -18.80 12.62 -13.37
C LEU A 46 -19.05 13.63 -14.49
N ARG A 47 -18.31 14.74 -14.53
CA ARG A 47 -18.44 15.73 -15.60
C ARG A 47 -18.10 15.17 -16.99
N ILE A 48 -17.11 14.27 -17.07
CA ILE A 48 -16.69 13.65 -18.33
C ILE A 48 -17.68 12.55 -18.75
N PHE A 49 -18.06 11.66 -17.82
CA PHE A 49 -18.84 10.46 -18.15
C PHE A 49 -20.35 10.65 -18.04
N GLY A 50 -20.84 11.62 -17.25
CA GLY A 50 -22.27 11.91 -17.07
C GLY A 50 -23.02 12.11 -18.39
N PRO A 51 -22.54 12.97 -19.32
CA PRO A 51 -23.15 13.16 -20.63
C PRO A 51 -23.15 11.89 -21.50
N ILE A 52 -22.14 11.03 -21.35
CA ILE A 52 -22.00 9.78 -22.12
C ILE A 52 -22.93 8.69 -21.57
N MET A 53 -23.07 8.63 -20.24
CA MET A 53 -23.82 7.59 -19.53
C MET A 53 -25.30 7.95 -19.31
N GLY A 54 -25.67 9.20 -19.61
CA GLY A 54 -27.03 9.73 -19.64
C GLY A 54 -27.32 10.76 -18.56
N ASN A 55 -26.75 10.60 -17.36
CA ASN A 55 -26.73 11.59 -16.29
C ASN A 55 -25.64 11.27 -15.25
N ASP A 56 -25.37 12.22 -14.37
CA ASP A 56 -24.33 12.13 -13.35
C ASP A 56 -24.65 11.06 -12.29
N ASP A 57 -25.92 10.89 -11.90
CA ASP A 57 -26.34 9.88 -10.91
C ASP A 57 -26.06 8.45 -11.37
N LYS A 58 -26.28 8.18 -12.66
CA LYS A 58 -25.99 6.89 -13.28
C LYS A 58 -24.48 6.68 -13.44
N ALA A 59 -23.72 7.72 -13.79
CA ALA A 59 -22.26 7.64 -13.82
C ALA A 59 -21.70 7.38 -12.41
N GLN A 60 -22.24 8.03 -11.38
CA GLN A 60 -21.81 7.86 -9.99
C GLN A 60 -22.04 6.44 -9.49
N SER A 61 -23.24 5.91 -9.71
CA SER A 61 -23.59 4.54 -9.31
C SER A 61 -22.78 3.48 -10.05
N LEU A 62 -22.42 3.68 -11.32
CA LEU A 62 -21.67 2.69 -12.08
C LEU A 62 -20.16 2.75 -11.86
N LEU A 63 -19.59 3.95 -11.65
CA LEU A 63 -18.14 4.13 -11.52
C LEU A 63 -17.65 3.92 -10.08
N PHE A 64 -18.38 4.43 -9.09
CA PHE A 64 -17.91 4.48 -7.71
C PHE A 64 -18.61 3.48 -6.78
N ASN A 65 -19.73 2.88 -7.23
CA ASN A 65 -20.44 1.84 -6.48
C ASN A 65 -20.45 0.53 -7.26
N GLY A 66 -20.38 -0.61 -6.57
CA GLY A 66 -20.56 -1.92 -7.20
C GLY A 66 -19.59 -2.98 -6.72
N ASP A 67 -19.57 -4.11 -7.43
CA ASP A 67 -18.75 -5.27 -7.08
C ASP A 67 -17.25 -4.98 -7.20
N HIS A 68 -16.86 -4.11 -8.16
CA HIS A 68 -15.48 -3.72 -8.39
C HIS A 68 -14.88 -2.85 -7.28
N THR A 69 -15.71 -2.18 -6.47
CA THR A 69 -15.24 -1.36 -5.33
C THR A 69 -15.28 -2.08 -3.99
N ARG A 70 -15.83 -3.30 -3.91
CA ARG A 70 -15.91 -4.08 -2.64
C ARG A 70 -14.55 -4.50 -2.10
N LYS A 71 -13.55 -4.65 -2.96
CA LYS A 71 -12.19 -5.08 -2.54
C LYS A 71 -11.35 -3.85 -2.20
N VAL A 72 -11.34 -3.48 -0.92
CA VAL A 72 -10.57 -2.34 -0.42
C VAL A 72 -9.27 -2.83 0.22
N HIS A 73 -8.15 -2.19 -0.15
CA HIS A 73 -6.88 -2.36 0.54
C HIS A 73 -6.71 -1.25 1.58
N ALA A 74 -6.98 -1.57 2.85
CA ALA A 74 -6.75 -0.66 3.96
C ALA A 74 -5.35 -0.92 4.57
N PRO A 75 -4.36 -0.04 4.38
CA PRO A 75 -3.08 -0.15 5.07
C PRO A 75 -3.29 -0.01 6.58
N THR A 76 -2.56 -0.80 7.37
CA THR A 76 -2.52 -0.63 8.83
C THR A 76 -1.63 0.56 9.15
N GLN A 77 -2.15 1.57 9.85
CA GLN A 77 -1.31 2.68 10.31
C GLN A 77 -0.35 2.20 11.41
N GLU A 78 0.94 2.41 11.17
CA GLU A 78 2.00 2.17 12.15
C GLU A 78 2.37 3.54 12.74
N GLY A 79 2.30 3.72 14.07
CA GLY A 79 2.76 4.97 14.71
C GLY A 79 1.85 5.62 15.77
N GLY A 80 0.65 5.10 16.03
CA GLY A 80 -0.19 5.59 17.14
C GLY A 80 0.22 5.02 18.50
N ALA A 81 -0.05 5.73 19.61
CA ALA A 81 0.21 5.23 20.97
C ALA A 81 -0.42 3.86 21.23
N LEU A 82 -1.62 3.62 20.67
CA LEU A 82 -2.32 2.33 20.73
C LEU A 82 -1.64 1.23 19.92
N SER A 83 -1.00 1.56 18.79
CA SER A 83 -0.31 0.58 17.94
C SER A 83 0.88 -0.09 18.63
N LYS A 84 1.47 0.57 19.66
CA LYS A 84 2.55 0.03 20.49
C LYS A 84 2.12 -1.15 21.38
N PHE A 85 0.82 -1.29 21.63
CA PHE A 85 0.25 -2.36 22.46
C PHE A 85 -0.37 -3.50 21.64
N VAL A 86 -0.35 -3.39 20.31
CA VAL A 86 -0.92 -4.40 19.40
C VAL A 86 0.19 -5.25 18.81
N THR A 87 0.13 -6.56 19.04
CA THR A 87 1.02 -7.52 18.40
C THR A 87 0.48 -7.95 17.04
N LYS A 88 1.32 -7.85 16.00
CA LYS A 88 0.94 -8.25 14.64
C LYS A 88 0.90 -9.78 14.55
N SER A 89 -0.29 -10.34 14.54
CA SER A 89 -0.47 -11.78 14.35
C SER A 89 -0.08 -12.20 12.92
N LEU A 90 0.65 -13.32 12.81
CA LEU A 90 0.98 -13.89 11.51
C LEU A 90 -0.28 -14.54 10.92
N ARG A 91 -0.46 -14.39 9.60
CA ARG A 91 -1.57 -15.00 8.86
C ARG A 91 -1.04 -15.85 7.72
N CYS A 92 -1.63 -17.04 7.56
CA CYS A 92 -1.36 -17.95 6.45
C CYS A 92 -1.64 -17.26 5.12
N LYS A 93 -0.70 -17.28 4.18
CA LYS A 93 -0.89 -16.67 2.85
C LYS A 93 -1.92 -17.40 1.99
N GLY A 94 -2.15 -18.69 2.21
CA GLY A 94 -3.11 -19.50 1.44
C GLY A 94 -4.57 -19.38 1.88
N CYS A 95 -4.85 -19.19 3.18
CA CYS A 95 -6.21 -19.15 3.72
C CYS A 95 -6.48 -18.01 4.72
N LYS A 96 -5.50 -17.17 5.02
CA LYS A 96 -5.56 -16.04 5.99
C LYS A 96 -5.80 -16.43 7.46
N ALA A 97 -5.81 -17.73 7.78
CA ALA A 97 -5.88 -18.21 9.17
C ALA A 97 -4.69 -17.71 10.01
N VAL A 98 -4.91 -17.42 11.28
CA VAL A 98 -3.84 -16.99 12.20
C VAL A 98 -2.88 -18.15 12.47
N ILE A 99 -1.58 -17.90 12.37
CA ILE A 99 -0.51 -18.89 12.57
C ILE A 99 0.49 -18.39 13.61
N LYS A 100 1.18 -19.32 14.28
CA LYS A 100 2.20 -18.99 15.29
C LYS A 100 3.57 -18.69 14.66
N GLN A 101 3.94 -19.44 13.63
CA GLN A 101 5.23 -19.34 12.95
C GLN A 101 5.08 -19.68 11.46
N GLY A 102 6.04 -19.25 10.65
CA GLY A 102 6.09 -19.51 9.21
C GLY A 102 5.12 -18.66 8.40
N MET A 103 4.87 -19.10 7.16
CA MET A 103 4.07 -18.38 6.16
C MET A 103 2.74 -19.09 5.83
N LEU A 104 2.65 -20.39 6.12
CA LEU A 104 1.51 -21.26 5.81
C LEU A 104 1.06 -22.02 7.05
N CYS A 105 -0.23 -22.35 7.12
CA CYS A 105 -0.74 -23.33 8.08
C CYS A 105 -0.50 -24.75 7.55
N GLU A 106 -0.62 -25.75 8.43
CA GLU A 106 -0.38 -27.17 8.10
C GLU A 106 -1.19 -27.67 6.90
N HIS A 107 -2.43 -27.20 6.74
CA HIS A 107 -3.27 -27.55 5.60
C HIS A 107 -2.77 -26.92 4.30
N CYS A 108 -2.48 -25.62 4.30
CA CYS A 108 -2.00 -24.93 3.09
C CYS A 108 -0.57 -25.31 2.73
N ALA A 109 0.22 -25.81 3.69
CA ALA A 109 1.56 -26.32 3.43
C ALA A 109 1.54 -27.56 2.52
N LYS A 110 0.50 -28.40 2.58
CA LYS A 110 0.36 -29.59 1.73
C LYS A 110 -0.18 -29.24 0.35
N ASP A 111 -1.23 -28.43 0.29
CA ASP A 111 -1.99 -28.25 -0.96
C ASP A 111 -1.57 -27.01 -1.76
N LYS A 112 -1.04 -25.98 -1.10
CA LYS A 112 -0.83 -24.64 -1.69
C LYS A 112 0.59 -24.12 -1.56
N ALA A 113 1.52 -24.91 -1.03
CA ALA A 113 2.90 -24.45 -0.80
C ALA A 113 3.57 -23.99 -2.09
N ALA A 114 3.54 -24.83 -3.14
CA ALA A 114 4.17 -24.49 -4.42
C ALA A 114 3.60 -23.19 -5.04
N GLU A 115 2.27 -23.04 -5.04
CA GLU A 115 1.61 -21.84 -5.56
C GLU A 115 2.03 -20.57 -4.80
N VAL A 116 2.04 -20.65 -3.46
CA VAL A 116 2.43 -19.52 -2.62
C VAL A 116 3.90 -19.18 -2.79
N VAL A 117 4.80 -20.17 -2.86
CA VAL A 117 6.23 -19.96 -3.09
C VAL A 117 6.44 -19.22 -4.41
N VAL A 118 5.87 -19.73 -5.50
CA VAL A 118 5.99 -19.12 -6.83
C VAL A 118 5.44 -17.71 -6.84
N SER A 119 4.28 -17.48 -6.21
CA SER A 119 3.67 -16.16 -6.10
C SER A 119 4.56 -15.16 -5.32
N GLN A 120 5.14 -15.58 -4.19
CA GLN A 120 5.97 -14.70 -3.38
C GLN A 120 7.34 -14.43 -4.01
N MET A 121 7.94 -15.43 -4.68
CA MET A 121 9.18 -15.23 -5.45
C MET A 121 8.95 -14.26 -6.61
N LYS A 122 7.82 -14.39 -7.32
CA LYS A 122 7.46 -13.47 -8.40
C LYS A 122 7.28 -12.04 -7.90
N ASP A 123 6.53 -11.83 -6.81
CA ASP A 123 6.34 -10.50 -6.21
C ASP A 123 7.68 -9.90 -5.78
N PHE A 124 8.55 -10.66 -5.11
CA PHE A 124 9.89 -10.22 -4.75
C PHE A 124 10.72 -9.80 -5.97
N GLN A 125 10.74 -10.64 -7.01
CA GLN A 125 11.48 -10.37 -8.25
C GLN A 125 10.99 -9.09 -8.94
N GLU A 126 9.67 -8.86 -8.99
CA GLU A 126 9.09 -7.63 -9.55
C GLU A 126 9.53 -6.38 -8.78
N LYS A 127 9.54 -6.43 -7.44
CA LYS A 127 10.02 -5.32 -6.61
C LYS A 127 11.51 -5.08 -6.78
N GLU A 128 12.31 -6.14 -6.84
CA GLU A 128 13.76 -6.06 -7.01
C GLU A 128 14.13 -5.46 -8.37
N GLN A 129 13.47 -5.89 -9.45
CA GLN A 129 13.67 -5.34 -10.78
C GLN A 129 13.36 -3.84 -10.84
N GLU A 130 12.23 -3.42 -10.25
CA GLU A 130 11.85 -2.00 -10.21
C GLU A 130 12.85 -1.18 -9.39
N TYR A 131 13.27 -1.67 -8.21
CA TYR A 131 14.29 -1.02 -7.40
C TYR A 131 15.61 -0.84 -8.18
N ASN A 132 16.10 -1.91 -8.79
CA ASN A 132 17.34 -1.89 -9.56
C ASN A 132 17.24 -0.92 -10.74
N ARG A 133 16.13 -0.94 -11.49
CA ARG A 133 15.88 -0.03 -12.61
C ARG A 133 15.94 1.43 -12.15
N LEU A 134 15.19 1.79 -11.11
CA LEU A 134 15.13 3.15 -10.60
C LEU A 134 16.48 3.62 -10.05
N TRP A 135 17.17 2.76 -9.30
CA TRP A 135 18.46 3.09 -8.70
C TRP A 135 19.55 3.29 -9.74
N THR A 136 19.65 2.40 -10.72
CA THR A 136 20.59 2.56 -11.84
C THR A 136 20.29 3.81 -12.65
N GLN A 137 19.02 4.16 -12.85
CA GLN A 137 18.64 5.41 -13.52
C GLN A 137 19.13 6.64 -12.73
N CYS A 138 19.02 6.63 -11.40
CA CYS A 138 19.58 7.70 -10.57
C CYS A 138 21.11 7.80 -10.66
N GLN A 139 21.83 6.67 -10.64
CA GLN A 139 23.29 6.67 -10.80
C GLN A 139 23.72 7.24 -12.15
N ARG A 140 23.02 6.87 -13.23
CA ARG A 140 23.24 7.44 -14.58
C ARG A 140 22.97 8.94 -14.61
N CYS A 141 21.90 9.40 -13.96
CA CYS A 141 21.56 10.82 -13.87
C CYS A 141 22.62 11.64 -13.11
N GLN A 142 23.21 11.07 -12.05
CA GLN A 142 24.29 11.71 -11.30
C GLN A 142 25.63 11.67 -12.05
N GLY A 143 25.85 10.64 -12.89
CA GLY A 143 27.13 10.41 -13.58
C GLY A 143 28.18 9.70 -12.73
N SER A 144 27.83 9.23 -11.53
CA SER A 144 28.72 8.48 -10.63
C SER A 144 28.15 7.09 -10.34
N LEU A 145 28.99 6.07 -10.50
CA LEU A 145 28.66 4.68 -10.17
C LEU A 145 29.22 4.24 -8.82
N LEU A 146 30.22 4.97 -8.31
CA LEU A 146 30.97 4.62 -7.10
C LEU A 146 30.49 5.41 -5.88
N GLU A 147 30.03 6.63 -6.09
CA GLU A 147 29.53 7.49 -5.01
C GLU A 147 28.04 7.23 -4.75
N PRO A 148 27.58 7.50 -3.52
CA PRO A 148 26.16 7.43 -3.21
C PRO A 148 25.36 8.46 -4.01
N VAL A 149 24.09 8.13 -4.27
CA VAL A 149 23.15 9.03 -4.96
C VAL A 149 22.67 10.13 -4.01
N ILE A 150 23.23 11.33 -4.16
CA ILE A 150 22.84 12.54 -3.43
C ILE A 150 21.98 13.41 -4.34
N CYS A 151 20.67 13.19 -4.35
CA CYS A 151 19.71 13.96 -5.14
C CYS A 151 18.56 14.43 -4.25
N SER A 152 18.21 15.71 -4.35
CA SER A 152 17.13 16.41 -3.62
C SER A 152 16.05 16.99 -4.55
N ASN A 153 16.08 16.68 -5.85
CA ASN A 153 15.11 17.16 -6.82
C ASN A 153 13.73 16.51 -6.60
N ARG A 154 12.80 17.26 -6.01
CA ARG A 154 11.43 16.81 -5.70
C ARG A 154 10.49 16.79 -6.90
N ASP A 155 10.84 17.46 -7.98
CA ASP A 155 10.08 17.49 -9.25
C ASP A 155 10.41 16.28 -10.14
N CYS A 156 11.38 15.45 -9.74
CA CYS A 156 11.71 14.23 -10.44
C CYS A 156 10.72 13.10 -10.09
N ASP A 157 10.06 12.52 -11.09
CA ASP A 157 9.13 11.40 -10.91
C ASP A 157 9.74 10.20 -10.15
N ILE A 158 11.07 10.04 -10.19
CA ILE A 158 11.79 8.94 -9.52
C ILE A 158 12.06 9.23 -8.04
N PHE A 159 12.07 10.50 -7.63
CA PHE A 159 12.55 10.92 -6.31
C PHE A 159 11.83 10.20 -5.16
N TYR A 160 10.50 10.19 -5.18
CA TYR A 160 9.70 9.46 -4.18
C TYR A 160 9.59 7.96 -4.49
N ARG A 161 9.54 7.60 -5.79
CA ARG A 161 9.43 6.20 -6.24
C ARG A 161 10.61 5.35 -5.80
N ARG A 162 11.86 5.86 -5.86
CA ARG A 162 13.06 5.11 -5.41
C ARG A 162 13.02 4.82 -3.92
N ALA A 163 12.53 5.76 -3.11
CA ALA A 163 12.40 5.59 -1.66
C ALA A 163 11.34 4.52 -1.34
N LYS A 164 10.21 4.55 -2.06
CA LYS A 164 9.17 3.54 -1.95
C LYS A 164 9.66 2.16 -2.40
N ALA A 165 10.32 2.06 -3.55
CA ALA A 165 10.84 0.81 -4.10
C ALA A 165 11.83 0.15 -3.14
N ARG A 166 12.70 0.92 -2.49
CA ARG A 166 13.60 0.42 -1.44
C ARG A 166 12.82 -0.22 -0.28
N LYS A 167 11.80 0.45 0.24
CA LYS A 167 10.94 -0.09 1.31
C LYS A 167 10.17 -1.34 0.86
N ASP A 168 9.61 -1.31 -0.35
CA ASP A 168 8.84 -2.42 -0.91
C ASP A 168 9.70 -3.70 -1.04
N VAL A 169 10.94 -3.59 -1.54
CA VAL A 169 11.88 -4.73 -1.64
C VAL A 169 12.24 -5.26 -0.26
N GLN A 170 12.50 -4.37 0.70
CA GLN A 170 12.86 -4.77 2.06
C GLN A 170 11.72 -5.55 2.74
N LEU A 171 10.47 -5.08 2.58
CA LEU A 171 9.28 -5.79 3.07
C LEU A 171 9.04 -7.13 2.35
N ALA A 172 9.27 -7.20 1.04
CA ALA A 172 9.15 -8.44 0.28
C ALA A 172 10.22 -9.47 0.71
N GLN A 173 11.47 -9.03 0.93
CA GLN A 173 12.55 -9.87 1.45
C GLN A 173 12.21 -10.43 2.84
N GLU A 174 11.67 -9.61 3.74
CA GLU A 174 11.23 -10.04 5.08
C GLU A 174 10.05 -11.02 5.05
N GLN A 175 9.22 -11.00 4.00
CA GLN A 175 8.18 -11.98 3.79
C GLN A 175 8.76 -13.29 3.27
N LEU A 176 9.70 -13.21 2.33
CA LEU A 176 10.36 -14.37 1.74
C LEU A 176 11.24 -15.12 2.76
N SER A 177 11.90 -14.43 3.69
CA SER A 177 12.70 -15.05 4.75
C SER A 177 11.88 -15.93 5.72
N ARG A 178 10.56 -15.77 5.74
CA ARG A 178 9.63 -16.61 6.54
C ARG A 178 9.28 -17.93 5.87
N LEU A 179 9.68 -18.08 4.62
CA LEU A 179 9.53 -19.32 3.86
C LEU A 179 10.58 -20.32 4.36
N LYS A 180 10.27 -21.03 5.45
CA LYS A 180 11.01 -22.23 5.84
C LYS A 180 10.50 -23.37 4.97
N LEU A 181 11.22 -23.67 3.89
CA LEU A 181 11.07 -24.93 3.18
C LEU A 181 12.10 -25.89 3.78
N ASP A 182 11.70 -26.63 4.81
CA ASP A 182 12.38 -27.88 5.13
C ASP A 182 12.02 -28.83 3.97
N TRP A 183 12.98 -29.04 3.07
CA TRP A 183 12.85 -29.93 1.92
C TRP A 183 13.09 -31.39 2.34
#